data_AF-A0A963B0C3-F1
#
_entry.id   AF-A0A963B0C3-F1
#
_cell.length_a   1.000
_cell.length_b   1.000
_cell.length_c   1.000
_cell.angle_alpha   90.00
_cell.angle_beta   90.00
_cell.angle_gamma   90.00
#
_symmetry.space_group_name_H-M   'P 1'
#
loop_
_entity.id
_entity.type
_entity.pdbx_description
1 polymer ?
#
loop_
_entity_poly.entity_id
_entity_poly.type
_entity_poly.pdbx_seq_one_letter_code
_entity_poly.pdbx_strand_id
1 'polypeptide(L)'
;MKPKFQSVHSLALVLSLLFGYTQPAWSTEILVSIGNLEITDADLEQAMRSSPYTTQFNALGEEDQAALRGGLLQRLVVSRLLFLEAKAKNLENTDQFKEELERFRLGLLHRKYMERIRSGITVPEDVTTPRYGESTLGTEASSAWV
;
A
#
# COMPACT_ATOMS: atom_id res chain seq x y z
N MET A 1 -45.95 30.72 -53.27
CA MET A 1 -45.55 29.53 -54.08
C MET A 1 -44.04 29.35 -54.00
N LYS A 2 -43.61 28.08 -53.96
CA LYS A 2 -42.27 27.48 -53.72
C LYS A 2 -42.06 26.95 -52.29
N PRO A 3 -42.03 25.61 -52.09
CA PRO A 3 -41.69 24.96 -50.84
C PRO A 3 -40.16 24.85 -50.67
N LYS A 4 -39.65 25.00 -49.44
CA LYS A 4 -38.25 24.71 -49.10
C LYS A 4 -38.15 23.32 -48.46
N PHE A 5 -37.17 22.59 -48.97
CA PHE A 5 -36.78 21.21 -48.69
C PHE A 5 -36.54 20.91 -47.21
N GLN A 6 -37.04 19.75 -46.78
CA GLN A 6 -36.54 18.99 -45.64
C GLN A 6 -35.14 18.41 -45.98
N SER A 7 -34.20 18.40 -45.03
CA SER A 7 -33.14 17.38 -45.03
C SER A 7 -32.57 17.13 -43.61
N VAL A 8 -33.13 16.11 -42.98
CA VAL A 8 -32.44 14.99 -42.29
C VAL A 8 -31.05 15.25 -41.70
N HIS A 9 -30.94 15.88 -40.53
CA HIS A 9 -29.72 15.84 -39.69
C HIS A 9 -29.99 15.45 -38.23
N SER A 10 -31.09 14.74 -37.95
CA SER A 10 -31.50 14.40 -36.56
C SER A 10 -31.19 12.98 -36.09
N LEU A 11 -30.38 12.18 -36.81
CA LEU A 11 -30.29 10.74 -36.48
C LEU A 11 -28.87 10.15 -36.33
N ALA A 12 -27.84 10.95 -36.08
CA ALA A 12 -26.46 10.43 -35.94
C ALA A 12 -25.75 10.80 -34.62
N LEU A 13 -26.43 11.44 -33.66
CA LEU A 13 -25.79 11.90 -32.42
C LEU A 13 -26.17 11.12 -31.15
N VAL A 14 -27.00 10.07 -31.27
CA VAL A 14 -27.53 9.32 -30.10
C VAL A 14 -26.80 8.00 -29.85
N LEU A 15 -25.94 7.53 -30.76
CA LEU A 15 -25.36 6.17 -30.70
C LEU A 15 -23.94 6.08 -30.11
N SER A 16 -23.31 7.20 -29.71
CA SER A 16 -21.91 7.21 -29.22
C SER A 16 -21.73 7.40 -27.71
N LEU A 17 -22.80 7.32 -26.91
CA LEU A 17 -22.73 7.50 -25.45
C LEU A 17 -22.94 6.20 -24.64
N LEU A 18 -22.96 5.04 -25.29
CA LEU A 18 -23.09 3.72 -24.64
C LEU A 18 -21.77 2.95 -24.50
N PHE A 19 -20.62 3.56 -24.78
CA PHE A 19 -19.34 3.07 -24.28
C PHE A 19 -19.10 3.63 -22.86
N GLY A 20 -20.05 3.34 -21.96
CA GLY A 20 -19.82 3.47 -20.53
C GLY A 20 -18.78 2.44 -20.13
N TYR A 21 -17.63 2.93 -19.69
CA TYR A 21 -16.51 2.20 -19.12
C TYR A 21 -17.00 1.03 -18.24
N THR A 22 -16.99 -0.19 -18.75
CA THR A 22 -16.91 -1.38 -17.90
C THR A 22 -15.49 -1.41 -17.36
N GLN A 23 -15.25 -0.70 -16.26
CA GLN A 23 -14.08 -1.00 -15.46
C GLN A 23 -14.22 -2.45 -15.01
N PRO A 24 -13.20 -3.31 -15.16
CA PRO A 24 -13.22 -4.59 -14.50
C PRO A 24 -13.33 -4.27 -13.01
N ALA A 25 -14.47 -4.59 -12.40
CA ALA A 25 -14.56 -4.64 -10.97
C ALA A 25 -13.57 -5.74 -10.56
N TRP A 26 -12.41 -5.34 -10.08
CA TRP A 26 -11.57 -6.22 -9.27
C TRP A 26 -12.44 -6.48 -8.04
N SER A 27 -13.27 -7.52 -8.12
CA SER A 27 -14.20 -7.86 -7.05
C SER A 27 -13.36 -8.44 -5.94
N THR A 28 -12.89 -7.55 -5.08
CA THR A 28 -12.22 -7.89 -3.84
C THR A 28 -13.20 -8.73 -3.01
N GLU A 29 -12.92 -10.02 -2.86
CA GLU A 29 -13.77 -10.94 -2.11
C GLU A 29 -13.74 -10.56 -0.62
N ILE A 30 -14.93 -10.50 -0.01
CA ILE A 30 -15.07 -10.25 1.43
C ILE A 30 -14.95 -11.59 2.14
N LEU A 31 -13.91 -11.74 2.98
CA LEU A 31 -13.67 -12.96 3.74
C LEU A 31 -14.40 -12.94 5.09
N VAL A 32 -14.42 -11.77 5.75
CA VAL A 32 -15.05 -11.58 7.06
C VAL A 32 -15.67 -10.19 7.15
N SER A 33 -16.85 -10.09 7.76
CA SER A 33 -17.49 -8.83 8.13
C SER A 33 -17.57 -8.68 9.65
N ILE A 34 -17.23 -7.49 10.16
CA ILE A 34 -17.19 -7.16 11.59
C ILE A 34 -17.91 -5.82 11.79
N GLY A 35 -19.22 -5.89 12.04
CA GLY A 35 -20.05 -4.68 12.11
C GLY A 35 -20.07 -3.96 10.76
N ASN A 36 -19.49 -2.75 10.71
CA ASN A 36 -19.35 -1.95 9.49
C ASN A 36 -17.96 -2.05 8.83
N LEU A 37 -17.07 -2.90 9.35
CA LEU A 37 -15.75 -3.13 8.80
C LEU A 37 -15.71 -4.46 8.05
N GLU A 38 -14.92 -4.50 6.99
CA GLU A 38 -14.73 -5.69 6.17
C GLU A 38 -13.24 -6.06 6.17
N ILE A 39 -12.98 -7.36 6.11
CA ILE A 39 -11.66 -7.92 5.83
C ILE A 39 -11.80 -8.68 4.53
N THR A 40 -10.98 -8.26 3.58
CA THR A 40 -11.02 -8.76 2.22
C THR A 40 -9.87 -9.69 1.90
N ASP A 41 -9.95 -10.38 0.76
CA ASP A 41 -8.83 -11.15 0.25
C ASP A 41 -7.58 -10.29 -0.01
N ALA A 42 -7.76 -9.05 -0.48
CA ALA A 42 -6.67 -8.09 -0.65
C ALA A 42 -5.97 -7.74 0.68
N ASP A 43 -6.72 -7.63 1.78
CA ASP A 43 -6.13 -7.42 3.11
C ASP A 43 -5.29 -8.62 3.54
N LEU A 44 -5.78 -9.84 3.27
CA LEU A 44 -5.09 -11.07 3.60
C LEU A 44 -3.82 -11.24 2.75
N GLU A 45 -3.87 -10.96 1.45
CA GLU A 45 -2.71 -10.94 0.57
C GLU A 45 -1.66 -9.93 1.03
N GLN A 46 -2.10 -8.72 1.40
CA GLN A 46 -1.18 -7.69 1.89
C GLN A 46 -0.51 -8.13 3.19
N ALA A 47 -1.27 -8.73 4.12
CA ALA A 47 -0.73 -9.29 5.34
C ALA A 47 0.29 -10.41 5.04
N MET A 48 -0.02 -11.29 4.08
CA MET A 48 0.87 -12.34 3.60
C MET A 48 2.19 -11.78 3.07
N ARG A 49 2.16 -10.77 2.18
CA ARG A 49 3.34 -10.11 1.59
C ARG A 49 4.21 -9.39 2.61
N SER A 50 3.60 -8.91 3.70
CA SER A 50 4.32 -8.27 4.80
C SER A 50 4.89 -9.27 5.81
N SER A 51 4.54 -10.56 5.68
CA SER A 51 4.94 -11.58 6.63
C SER A 51 6.34 -12.13 6.32
N PRO A 52 7.08 -12.61 7.33
CA PRO A 52 8.37 -13.28 7.14
C PRO A 52 8.29 -14.51 6.20
N TYR A 53 7.10 -15.09 6.04
CA TYR A 53 6.87 -16.30 5.26
C TYR A 53 6.62 -16.06 3.77
N THR A 54 6.67 -14.81 3.29
CA THR A 54 6.31 -14.44 1.91
C THR A 54 7.03 -15.27 0.85
N THR A 55 8.34 -15.48 0.98
CA THR A 55 9.15 -16.17 -0.03
C THR A 55 9.01 -17.70 0.02
N GLN A 56 8.65 -18.24 1.17
CA GLN A 56 8.54 -19.69 1.40
C GLN A 56 7.11 -20.20 1.34
N PHE A 57 6.11 -19.31 1.23
CA PHE A 57 4.70 -19.67 1.26
C PHE A 57 4.33 -20.76 0.27
N ASN A 58 4.77 -20.62 -0.99
CA ASN A 58 4.48 -21.59 -2.05
C ASN A 58 5.21 -22.93 -1.89
N ALA A 59 6.20 -23.01 -1.00
CA ALA A 59 6.94 -24.23 -0.70
C ALA A 59 6.36 -25.01 0.48
N LEU A 60 5.36 -24.46 1.18
CA LEU A 60 4.65 -25.13 2.27
C LEU A 60 3.64 -26.15 1.73
N GLY A 61 3.34 -27.18 2.52
CA GLY A 61 2.23 -28.09 2.24
C GLY A 61 0.87 -27.36 2.32
N GLU A 62 -0.15 -27.90 1.66
CA GLU A 62 -1.48 -27.26 1.60
C GLU A 62 -2.07 -26.97 2.99
N GLU A 63 -1.91 -27.90 3.93
CA GLU A 63 -2.37 -27.75 5.32
C GLU A 63 -1.66 -26.58 6.02
N ASP A 64 -0.33 -26.49 5.89
CA ASP A 64 0.46 -25.41 6.47
C ASP A 64 0.13 -24.05 5.84
N GLN A 65 -0.10 -24.02 4.53
CA GLN A 65 -0.55 -22.80 3.84
C GLN A 65 -1.91 -22.34 4.36
N ALA A 66 -2.86 -23.27 4.53
CA ALA A 66 -4.18 -22.98 5.07
C ALA A 66 -4.11 -22.50 6.52
N ALA A 67 -3.31 -23.16 7.36
CA ALA A 67 -3.09 -22.77 8.75
C ALA A 67 -2.48 -21.37 8.86
N LEU A 68 -1.49 -21.04 8.03
CA LEU A 68 -0.89 -19.71 8.01
C LEU A 68 -1.89 -18.63 7.57
N ARG A 69 -2.61 -18.86 6.46
CA ARG A 69 -3.65 -17.93 5.99
C ARG A 69 -4.73 -17.71 7.04
N GLY A 70 -5.24 -18.79 7.63
CA GLY A 70 -6.23 -18.73 8.72
C GLY A 70 -5.71 -17.96 9.94
N GLY A 71 -4.47 -18.20 10.34
CA GLY A 71 -3.84 -17.49 11.45
C GLY A 71 -3.66 -15.99 11.18
N LEU A 72 -3.30 -15.59 9.96
CA LEU A 72 -3.26 -14.18 9.57
C LEU A 72 -4.64 -13.54 9.53
N LEU A 73 -5.64 -14.24 8.97
CA LEU A 73 -7.01 -13.77 8.94
C LEU A 73 -7.55 -13.51 10.36
N GLN A 74 -7.29 -14.43 11.30
CA GLN A 74 -7.65 -14.24 12.70
C GLN A 74 -6.99 -12.99 13.31
N ARG A 75 -5.71 -12.73 13.02
CA ARG A 75 -5.03 -11.52 13.49
C ARG A 75 -5.64 -10.24 12.92
N LEU A 76 -6.04 -10.27 11.64
CA LEU A 76 -6.75 -9.14 11.03
C LEU A 76 -8.08 -8.90 11.75
N VAL A 77 -8.86 -9.95 12.02
CA VAL A 77 -10.13 -9.87 12.78
C VAL A 77 -9.92 -9.24 14.15
N VAL A 78 -8.96 -9.74 14.92
CA VAL A 78 -8.63 -9.20 16.25
C VAL A 78 -8.24 -7.73 16.16
N SER A 79 -7.44 -7.33 15.17
CA SER A 79 -7.06 -5.93 14.95
C SER A 79 -8.28 -5.02 14.70
N ARG A 80 -9.24 -5.45 13.88
CA ARG A 80 -10.48 -4.68 13.62
C ARG A 80 -11.35 -4.56 14.87
N LEU A 81 -11.48 -5.64 15.65
CA LEU A 81 -12.22 -5.61 16.91
C LEU A 81 -11.59 -4.64 17.91
N LEU A 82 -10.25 -4.66 18.05
CA LEU A 82 -9.54 -3.70 18.91
C LEU A 82 -9.71 -2.25 18.43
N PHE A 83 -9.71 -2.03 17.12
CA PHE A 83 -9.99 -0.71 16.57
C PHE A 83 -11.40 -0.22 16.92
N LEU A 84 -12.41 -1.08 16.77
CA LEU A 84 -13.79 -0.74 17.15
C LEU A 84 -13.92 -0.44 18.64
N GLU A 85 -13.25 -1.21 19.50
CA GLU A 85 -13.21 -0.94 20.95
C GLU A 85 -12.54 0.40 21.26
N ALA A 86 -11.41 0.71 20.60
CA ALA A 86 -10.73 1.99 20.76
C ALA A 86 -11.61 3.17 20.33
N LYS A 87 -12.38 3.00 19.25
CA LYS A 87 -13.39 3.97 18.78
C LYS A 87 -14.52 4.14 19.79
N ALA A 88 -15.05 3.05 20.33
CA ALA A 88 -16.10 3.07 21.36
C ALA A 88 -15.63 3.78 22.64
N LYS A 89 -14.33 3.67 22.98
CA LYS A 89 -13.69 4.41 24.08
C LYS A 89 -13.28 5.84 23.74
N ASN A 90 -13.60 6.32 22.54
CA ASN A 90 -13.29 7.68 22.08
C ASN A 90 -11.79 8.04 22.14
N LEU A 91 -10.90 7.04 22.02
CA LEU A 91 -9.44 7.26 22.18
C LEU A 91 -8.86 8.16 21.09
N GLU A 92 -9.47 8.16 19.91
CA GLU A 92 -9.07 9.00 18.78
C GLU A 92 -9.24 10.51 19.02
N ASN A 93 -10.06 10.89 20.01
CA ASN A 93 -10.33 12.29 20.32
C ASN A 93 -9.47 12.84 21.46
N THR A 94 -8.63 12.00 22.06
CA THR A 94 -7.64 12.41 23.06
C THR A 94 -6.56 13.30 22.44
N ASP A 95 -6.04 14.25 23.22
CA ASP A 95 -4.99 15.15 22.75
C ASP A 95 -3.70 14.38 22.43
N GLN A 96 -3.37 13.38 23.25
CA GLN A 96 -2.24 12.48 23.01
C GLN A 96 -2.33 11.80 21.64
N PHE A 97 -3.46 11.20 21.29
CA PHE A 97 -3.63 10.54 19.99
C PHE A 97 -3.50 11.54 18.83
N LYS A 98 -4.09 12.74 18.96
CA LYS A 98 -3.99 13.78 17.92
C LYS A 98 -2.55 14.23 17.70
N GLU A 99 -1.79 14.45 18.78
CA GLU A 99 -0.38 14.80 18.70
C GLU A 99 0.46 13.69 18.04
N GLU A 100 0.24 12.44 18.43
CA GLU A 100 0.92 11.29 17.84
C GLU A 100 0.59 11.14 16.35
N LEU A 101 -0.67 11.36 15.98
CA LEU A 101 -1.14 11.32 14.60
C LEU A 101 -0.50 12.41 13.74
N GLU A 102 -0.35 13.63 14.26
CA GLU A 102 0.35 14.71 13.54
C GLU A 102 1.83 14.40 13.34
N ARG A 103 2.52 13.88 14.37
CA ARG A 103 3.91 13.43 14.24
C ARG A 103 4.05 12.33 13.17
N PHE A 104 3.12 11.38 13.16
CA PHE A 104 3.07 10.33 12.13
C PHE A 104 2.86 10.90 10.71
N ARG A 105 1.91 11.84 10.55
CA ARG A 105 1.64 12.52 9.26
C ARG A 105 2.88 13.24 8.73
N LEU A 106 3.58 13.98 9.58
CA LEU A 106 4.82 14.67 9.21
C LEU A 106 5.90 13.69 8.76
N GLY A 107 6.11 12.60 9.50
CA GLY A 107 7.06 11.56 9.13
C GLY A 107 6.73 10.89 7.79
N LEU A 108 5.44 10.62 7.54
CA LEU A 108 4.98 10.06 6.27
C LEU A 108 5.21 11.02 5.10
N LEU A 109 4.90 12.31 5.28
CA LEU A 109 5.11 13.33 4.27
C LEU A 109 6.60 13.47 3.92
N HIS A 110 7.46 13.51 4.93
CA HIS A 110 8.91 13.58 4.74
C HIS A 110 9.41 12.38 3.93
N ARG A 111 9.02 11.15 4.30
CA ARG A 111 9.38 9.94 3.55
C ARG A 111 8.94 10.01 2.09
N LYS A 112 7.70 10.43 1.83
CA LYS A 112 7.17 10.56 0.46
C LYS A 112 7.91 11.60 -0.36
N TYR A 113 8.31 12.71 0.27
CA TYR A 113 9.13 13.72 -0.39
C TYR A 113 10.53 13.19 -0.74
N MET A 114 11.18 12.47 0.18
CA MET A 114 12.47 11.82 -0.08
C MET A 114 12.41 10.76 -1.18
N GLU A 115 11.35 9.94 -1.23
CA GLU A 115 11.09 8.98 -2.32
C GLU A 115 11.04 9.68 -3.67
N ARG A 116 10.36 10.84 -3.74
CA ARG A 116 10.27 11.65 -4.96
C ARG A 116 11.63 12.19 -5.39
N ILE A 117 12.41 12.75 -4.47
CA ILE A 117 13.76 13.22 -4.78
C ILE A 117 14.61 12.08 -5.35
N ARG A 118 14.62 10.93 -4.67
CA ARG A 118 15.40 9.76 -5.10
C ARG A 118 15.02 9.29 -6.50
N SER A 119 13.73 9.28 -6.84
CA SER A 119 13.27 8.87 -8.17
C SER A 119 13.78 9.76 -9.32
N GLY A 120 14.19 11.00 -9.02
CA GLY A 120 14.74 11.94 -10.00
C GLY A 120 16.27 11.94 -10.08
N ILE A 121 16.97 11.14 -9.27
CA ILE A 121 18.43 11.05 -9.29
C ILE A 121 18.83 9.86 -10.17
N THR A 122 19.52 10.13 -11.27
CA THR A 122 20.26 9.11 -12.02
C THR A 122 21.66 9.04 -11.44
N VAL A 123 22.06 7.89 -10.92
CA VAL A 123 23.44 7.66 -10.45
C VAL A 123 24.30 7.35 -11.69
N PRO A 124 25.32 8.17 -11.99
CA PRO A 124 26.25 7.88 -13.07
C PRO A 124 26.98 6.55 -12.84
N GLU A 125 27.23 5.78 -13.91
CA GLU A 125 27.79 4.42 -13.81
C GLU A 125 29.19 4.39 -13.17
N ASP A 126 29.98 5.46 -13.31
CA ASP A 126 31.32 5.61 -12.73
C ASP A 126 31.32 5.65 -11.18
N VAL A 127 30.21 6.02 -10.56
CA VAL A 127 30.03 6.06 -9.09
C VAL A 127 29.54 4.72 -8.52
N THR A 128 29.09 3.78 -9.35
CA THR A 128 28.52 2.48 -8.89
C THR A 128 29.55 1.39 -8.59
N THR A 129 30.84 1.67 -8.80
CA THR A 129 31.89 0.75 -8.37
C THR A 129 31.91 0.70 -6.84
N PRO A 130 31.80 -0.48 -6.20
CA PRO A 130 31.99 -0.59 -4.77
C PRO A 130 33.42 -0.16 -4.45
N ARG A 131 33.62 1.03 -3.90
CA ARG A 131 34.92 1.41 -3.31
C ARG A 131 35.07 0.67 -1.97
N TYR A 132 35.21 -0.66 -2.04
CA TYR A 132 35.74 -1.46 -0.95
C TYR A 132 37.21 -1.07 -0.77
N GLY A 133 37.50 -0.20 0.19
CA GLY A 133 38.89 0.05 0.60
C GLY A 133 39.34 1.50 0.65
N GLU A 134 38.57 2.39 1.28
CA GLU A 134 39.13 3.66 1.75
C GLU A 134 38.53 4.06 3.10
N SER A 135 38.64 3.15 4.07
CA SER A 135 38.49 3.48 5.49
C SER A 135 39.88 3.79 6.07
N THR A 136 40.41 4.98 5.83
CA THR A 136 41.63 5.48 6.49
C THR A 136 41.36 6.04 7.89
N LEU A 137 40.34 5.53 8.59
CA LEU A 137 40.06 5.90 9.97
C LEU A 137 40.35 4.71 10.88
N GLY A 138 41.59 4.61 11.37
CA GLY A 138 41.87 3.77 12.55
C GLY A 138 43.22 3.04 12.66
N THR A 139 44.30 3.44 11.98
CA THR A 139 45.63 2.77 12.15
C THR A 139 46.69 3.65 12.83
N GLU A 140 46.33 4.76 13.49
CA GLU A 140 47.29 5.57 14.27
C GLU A 140 47.11 5.49 15.80
N ALA A 141 46.23 4.65 16.33
CA ALA A 141 45.99 4.54 17.78
C ALA A 141 46.54 3.26 18.44
N SER A 142 47.53 2.58 17.85
CA SER A 142 48.07 1.31 18.39
C SER A 142 49.58 1.30 18.69
N SER A 143 50.28 2.44 18.68
CA SER A 143 51.72 2.50 19.02
C SER A 143 52.07 3.44 20.19
N ALA A 144 51.07 3.87 20.98
CA ALA A 144 51.30 4.74 22.14
C ALA A 144 51.42 4.00 23.49
N TRP A 145 51.43 2.66 23.51
CA TRP A 145 51.67 1.87 24.72
C TRP A 145 52.39 0.56 24.39
N VAL A 146 53.72 0.60 24.23
CA VAL A 146 54.74 -0.33 24.79
C VAL A 146 56.07 0.42 24.81
#